data_AF-A0A8J8DG85-F1
#
_entry.id   AF-A0A8J8DG85-F1
#
_cell.length_a   1.000
_cell.length_b   1.000
_cell.length_c   1.000
_cell.angle_alpha   90.00
_cell.angle_beta   90.00
_cell.angle_gamma   90.00
#
_symmetry.space_group_name_H-M   'P 1'
#
loop_
_entity.id
_entity.type
_entity.pdbx_description
1 polymer ?
#
loop_
_entity_poly.entity_id
_entity_poly.type
_entity_poly.pdbx_seq_one_letter_code
_entity_poly.pdbx_strand_id
1 'polypeptide(L)'
;MRRCFLLVAVILLTSAVVQGSFSLSDVVLITLLAYLCGIFDSTSGECVKEPYIIGDSSEIVYLTKRELKERLKKKRTSLHDL
;
A
#
# COMPACT_ATOMS: atom_id res chain seq x y z
N MET A 1 -2.00 4.75 5.81
CA MET A 1 -1.35 5.20 7.08
C MET A 1 -2.31 5.48 8.25
N ARG A 2 -2.90 6.68 8.44
CA ARG A 2 -3.53 7.05 9.75
C ARG A 2 -4.72 6.17 10.18
N ARG A 3 -5.62 5.81 9.25
CA ARG A 3 -6.90 5.15 9.62
C ARG A 3 -6.74 3.71 10.10
N CYS A 4 -5.89 2.91 9.44
CA CYS A 4 -5.61 1.52 9.82
C CYS A 4 -4.83 1.44 11.14
N PHE A 5 -3.82 2.29 11.32
CA PHE A 5 -3.08 2.37 12.57
C PHE A 5 -3.98 2.78 13.75
N LEU A 6 -4.90 3.73 13.53
CA LEU A 6 -5.89 4.12 14.54
C LEU A 6 -6.83 2.98 14.91
N LEU A 7 -7.26 2.15 13.94
CA LEU A 7 -8.11 0.98 14.23
C LEU A 7 -7.36 -0.05 15.08
N VAL A 8 -6.11 -0.36 14.75
CA VAL A 8 -5.29 -1.28 15.54
C VAL A 8 -5.05 -0.73 16.96
N ALA A 9 -4.77 0.56 17.10
CA ALA A 9 -4.60 1.22 18.39
C ALA A 9 -5.88 1.21 19.24
N VAL A 10 -7.05 1.43 18.62
CA VAL A 10 -8.35 1.36 19.31
C VAL A 10 -8.64 -0.07 19.78
N ILE A 11 -8.39 -1.08 18.95
CA ILE A 11 -8.57 -2.49 19.33
C ILE A 11 -7.66 -2.86 20.51
N LEU A 12 -6.41 -2.37 20.51
CA LEU A 12 -5.45 -2.53 21.61
C LEU A 12 -5.94 -1.88 22.91
N LEU A 13 -6.46 -0.65 22.83
CA LEU A 13 -6.99 0.06 23.99
C LEU A 13 -8.24 -0.62 24.55
N THR A 14 -9.15 -1.07 23.69
CA THR A 14 -10.38 -1.76 24.15
C THR A 14 -10.07 -3.13 24.74
N SER A 15 -9.12 -3.88 24.17
CA SER A 15 -8.69 -5.18 24.74
C SER A 15 -7.99 -5.00 26.09
N ALA A 16 -7.12 -3.99 26.23
CA ALA A 16 -6.48 -3.64 27.51
C ALA A 16 -7.51 -3.35 28.62
N VAL A 17 -8.53 -2.55 28.30
CA VAL A 17 -9.55 -2.11 29.27
C VAL A 17 -10.50 -3.25 29.64
N VAL A 18 -10.83 -4.15 28.72
CA VAL A 18 -11.81 -5.22 28.95
C VAL A 18 -11.19 -6.44 29.65
N GLN A 19 -9.98 -6.85 29.30
CA GLN A 19 -9.42 -8.12 29.77
C GLN A 19 -8.57 -8.02 31.04
N GLY A 20 -8.06 -6.83 31.40
CA GLY A 20 -7.25 -6.62 32.62
C GLY A 20 -5.89 -7.34 32.65
N SER A 21 -5.71 -8.39 31.85
CA SER A 21 -4.51 -9.19 31.68
C SER A 21 -4.36 -9.60 30.22
N PHE A 22 -3.19 -9.36 29.65
CA PHE A 22 -2.86 -9.73 28.27
C PHE A 22 -2.35 -11.16 28.21
N SER A 23 -3.00 -11.98 27.40
CA SER A 23 -2.54 -13.35 27.12
C SER A 23 -1.54 -13.33 25.96
N LEU A 24 -0.68 -14.34 25.89
CA LEU A 24 0.30 -14.47 24.81
C LEU A 24 -0.37 -14.58 23.43
N SER A 25 -1.59 -15.15 23.38
CA SER A 25 -2.45 -15.19 22.20
C SER A 25 -2.87 -13.81 21.69
N ASP A 26 -3.12 -12.86 22.59
CA ASP A 26 -3.57 -11.51 22.23
C ASP A 26 -2.43 -10.75 21.55
N VAL A 27 -1.21 -10.91 22.04
CA VAL A 27 0.00 -10.31 21.45
C VAL A 27 0.23 -10.83 20.03
N VAL A 28 0.08 -12.14 19.82
CA VAL A 28 0.22 -12.75 18.49
C VAL A 28 -0.85 -12.23 17.54
N LEU A 29 -2.11 -12.15 17.99
CA LEU A 29 -3.23 -11.65 17.18
C LEU A 29 -3.01 -10.19 16.78
N ILE A 30 -2.59 -9.33 17.71
CA ILE A 30 -2.30 -7.91 17.47
C ILE A 30 -1.16 -7.75 16.46
N THR A 31 -0.09 -8.54 16.60
CA THR A 31 1.06 -8.50 15.70
C THR A 31 0.67 -8.91 14.28
N LEU A 32 -0.17 -9.95 14.15
CA LEU A 32 -0.70 -10.40 12.86
C LEU A 32 -1.59 -9.33 12.20
N LEU A 33 -2.49 -8.71 12.98
CA LEU A 33 -3.36 -7.65 12.48
C LEU A 33 -2.57 -6.42 12.03
N ALA A 34 -1.53 -6.03 12.79
CA ALA A 34 -0.63 -4.95 12.42
C ALA A 34 0.14 -5.26 11.12
N TYR A 35 0.63 -6.50 10.97
CA TYR A 35 1.32 -6.95 9.77
C TYR A 35 0.42 -6.96 8.53
N LEU A 36 -0.79 -7.52 8.64
CA LEU A 36 -1.78 -7.51 7.57
C LEU A 36 -2.21 -6.09 7.19
N CYS A 37 -2.37 -5.19 8.17
CA CYS A 37 -2.58 -3.77 7.92
C CYS A 37 -1.43 -3.14 7.12
N GLY A 38 -0.17 -3.44 7.48
CA GLY A 38 1.00 -2.95 6.77
C GLY A 38 1.08 -3.44 5.33
N ILE A 39 0.75 -4.71 5.08
CA ILE A 39 0.67 -5.28 3.73
C ILE A 39 -0.42 -4.59 2.91
N PHE A 40 -1.62 -4.44 3.47
CA PHE A 40 -2.76 -3.85 2.77
C PHE A 40 -2.53 -2.37 2.43
N ASP A 41 -1.86 -1.62 3.32
CA ASP A 41 -1.45 -0.23 3.07
C ASP A 41 -0.42 -0.16 1.93
N SER A 42 0.52 -1.11 1.88
CA SER A 42 1.55 -1.18 0.84
C SER A 42 0.96 -1.43 -0.57
N THR A 43 -0.11 -2.20 -0.67
CA THR A 43 -0.84 -2.40 -1.94
C THR A 43 -1.70 -1.20 -2.33
N SER A 44 -2.20 -0.41 -1.37
CA SER A 44 -3.06 0.74 -1.67
C SER A 44 -2.34 1.89 -2.40
N GLY A 45 -1.02 2.00 -2.21
CA GLY A 45 -0.18 2.99 -2.90
C GLY A 45 -0.04 2.74 -4.41
N GLU A 46 -0.36 1.55 -4.91
CA GLU A 46 -0.36 1.26 -6.35
C GLU A 46 -1.51 1.92 -7.10
N CYS A 47 -2.58 2.33 -6.42
CA CYS A 47 -3.77 2.92 -7.05
C CYS A 47 -3.72 4.46 -7.17
N VAL A 48 -2.68 5.10 -6.62
CA VAL A 48 -2.53 6.56 -6.72
C VAL A 48 -1.97 6.91 -8.10
N LYS A 49 -2.72 7.71 -8.86
CA LYS A 49 -2.24 8.27 -10.13
C LYS A 49 -1.32 9.45 -9.86
N GLU A 50 -0.07 9.34 -10.24
CA GLU A 50 0.93 10.40 -10.18
C GLU A 50 1.06 11.04 -11.58
N PRO A 51 1.32 12.36 -11.68
CA PRO A 51 1.57 13.02 -12.96
C PRO A 51 2.96 12.64 -13.50
N TYR A 52 3.01 12.18 -14.74
CA TYR A 52 4.26 11.85 -15.44
C TYR A 52 4.33 12.56 -16.80
N ILE A 53 5.55 12.94 -17.19
CA ILE A 53 5.87 13.46 -18.52
C ILE A 53 6.53 12.32 -19.30
N ILE A 54 5.99 11.99 -20.48
CA ILE A 54 6.44 10.84 -21.27
C ILE A 54 7.19 11.33 -22.51
N GLY A 55 8.51 11.14 -22.54
CA GLY A 55 9.36 11.57 -23.66
C GLY A 55 9.47 13.09 -23.76
N ASP A 56 9.51 13.61 -25.00
CA ASP A 56 9.63 15.06 -25.27
C ASP A 56 8.27 15.77 -25.39
N SER A 57 7.18 15.07 -25.07
CA SER A 57 5.84 15.68 -25.07
C SER A 57 5.68 16.60 -23.86
N SER A 58 5.07 17.77 -24.07
CA SER A 58 4.65 18.68 -23.00
C SER A 58 3.35 18.24 -22.29
N GLU A 59 2.81 17.06 -22.61
CA GLU A 59 1.58 16.53 -22.03
C GLU A 59 1.85 15.81 -20.70
N ILE A 60 1.14 16.22 -19.65
CA ILE A 60 1.20 15.60 -18.31
C ILE A 60 0.14 14.49 -18.24
N VAL A 61 0.58 13.24 -18.13
CA VAL A 61 -0.30 12.08 -18.05
C VAL A 61 -0.33 11.54 -16.62
N TYR A 62 -1.53 11.42 -16.07
CA TYR A 62 -1.73 10.85 -14.73
C TYR A 62 -1.82 9.32 -14.82
N LEU A 63 -0.81 8.63 -14.31
CA LEU A 63 -0.71 7.18 -14.35
C LEU A 63 -0.43 6.62 -12.96
N THR A 64 -0.90 5.41 -12.70
CA THR A 64 -0.40 4.63 -11.57
C THR A 64 1.02 4.12 -11.85
N LYS A 65 1.79 3.81 -10.80
CA LYS A 65 3.12 3.18 -10.95
C LYS A 65 3.07 1.87 -11.73
N ARG A 66 1.97 1.13 -11.61
CA ARG A 66 1.73 -0.10 -12.36
C ARG A 66 1.49 0.16 -13.84
N GLU A 67 0.59 1.07 -14.18
CA GLU A 67 0.33 1.47 -15.57
C GLU A 67 1.59 2.04 -16.24
N LEU A 68 2.40 2.82 -15.51
CA LEU A 68 3.66 3.34 -16.01
C LEU A 68 4.65 2.21 -16.34
N LYS A 69 4.82 1.23 -15.44
CA LYS A 69 5.68 0.06 -15.68
C LYS A 69 5.23 -0.76 -16.89
N GLU A 70 3.93 -0.98 -17.05
CA GLU A 70 3.38 -1.69 -18.20
C GLU A 70 3.64 -0.94 -19.52
N ARG A 71 3.45 0.39 -19.54
CA ARG A 71 3.75 1.23 -20.71
C ARG A 71 5.24 1.22 -21.06
N LEU A 72 6.12 1.32 -20.06
CA LEU A 72 7.57 1.25 -20.27
C LEU A 72 8.01 -0.12 -20.82
N LYS A 73 7.42 -1.21 -20.31
CA LYS A 73 7.70 -2.56 -20.79
C LYS A 73 7.27 -2.73 -22.26
N LYS A 74 6.07 -2.25 -22.62
CA LYS A 74 5.56 -2.28 -24.01
C LYS A 74 6.44 -1.49 -24.97
N LYS A 75 6.92 -0.30 -24.55
CA LYS A 75 7.81 0.55 -25.37
C LYS A 75 9.18 -0.08 -25.57
N ARG A 76 9.69 -0.80 -24.56
CA ARG A 76 10.97 -1.53 -24.67
C ARG A 76 10.88 -2.72 -25.62
N THR A 77 9.79 -3.49 -25.60
CA THR A 77 9.60 -4.61 -26.54
C THR A 77 9.46 -4.13 -27.97
N SER A 78 8.75 -3.01 -28.23
CA SER A 78 8.62 -2.47 -29.58
C SER A 78 9.91 -1.90 -30.18
N LEU A 79 10.90 -1.61 -29.35
CA LEU A 79 12.19 -1.05 -29.79
C LEU A 79 13.25 -2.15 -30.05
N HIS A 80 12.96 -3.38 -29.63
CA HIS A 80 13.83 -4.55 -29.84
C HIS A 80 13.42 -5.40 -31.05
N ASP A 81 12.27 -5.11 -31.66
CA ASP A 81 11.75 -5.74 -32.89
C ASP A 81 12.07 -4.93 -34.17
N LEU A 82 12.90 -3.88 -34.06
CA LEU A 82 13.41 -3.07 -35.17
C LEU A 82 14.92 -3.21 -35.30
#